data_AF-A0A9X5CI04-F1
#
_entry.id   AF-A0A9X5CI04-F1
#
_cell.length_a   1.000
_cell.length_b   1.000
_cell.length_c   1.000
_cell.angle_alpha   90.00
_cell.angle_beta   90.00
_cell.angle_gamma   90.00
#
_symmetry.space_group_name_H-M   'P 1'
#
loop_
_entity.id
_entity.type
_entity.pdbx_description
1 polymer ?
#
loop_
_entity_poly.entity_id
_entity_poly.type
_entity_poly.pdbx_seq_one_letter_code
_entity_poly.pdbx_strand_id
1 'polypeptide(L)'
;MATGKSDISGWLVRPAGIGWWAGLVAVLAALTTHTVLVTSDGGMDNGIVVDAARTWLDGGSPYDDAHFLYFPSAVVAAAPQALLPRSVLDVLMPVLVVLALVAGWVCALLTHRVPLRSRLAVLGLLALAAGFAPFAQLVRLGNWTVTAVLALPLCLLLASRGRWVVAGAVIGVAVALKPLLAPMALLFLFARRWGALALVVLVPAVSSVVAAFFLPDPTGFLTRTLPFLFTADDAFLRLYEAGPAAVLPRLGVPEALAQALAAVAAAA
;
A
#
# COMPACT_ATOMS: atom_id res chain seq x y z
N MET A 1 45.06 0.10 -5.75
CA MET A 1 43.91 -0.28 -4.88
C MET A 1 43.71 -1.78 -4.98
N ALA A 2 43.96 -2.50 -3.89
CA ALA A 2 43.97 -3.96 -3.88
C ALA A 2 42.56 -4.53 -4.11
N THR A 3 42.40 -5.31 -5.18
CA THR A 3 41.16 -6.00 -5.61
C THR A 3 40.95 -7.35 -4.91
N GLY A 4 41.49 -7.51 -3.70
CA GLY A 4 41.46 -8.75 -2.94
C GLY A 4 40.57 -8.65 -1.70
N LYS A 5 39.28 -8.99 -1.84
CA LYS A 5 38.50 -9.53 -0.71
C LYS A 5 37.28 -10.30 -1.21
N SER A 6 37.26 -11.57 -0.82
CA SER A 6 36.12 -12.48 -0.77
C SER A 6 35.07 -11.98 0.22
N ASP A 7 34.54 -10.79 -0.02
CA ASP A 7 33.48 -10.22 0.81
C ASP A 7 32.12 -10.53 0.15
N ILE A 8 31.16 -10.93 0.98
CA ILE A 8 29.78 -11.27 0.59
C ILE A 8 29.16 -10.09 -0.18
N SER A 9 29.49 -8.86 0.22
CA SER A 9 29.08 -7.63 -0.45
C SER A 9 29.48 -7.60 -1.93
N GLY A 10 30.72 -7.95 -2.26
CA GLY A 10 31.25 -8.01 -3.62
C GLY A 10 30.70 -9.17 -4.44
N TRP A 11 30.29 -10.28 -3.80
CA TRP A 11 29.65 -11.42 -4.48
C TRP A 11 28.22 -11.08 -4.90
N LEU A 12 27.47 -10.37 -4.05
CA LEU A 12 26.06 -10.03 -4.26
C LEU A 12 25.83 -9.06 -5.44
N VAL A 13 26.79 -8.17 -5.71
CA VAL A 13 26.68 -7.18 -6.81
C VAL A 13 27.01 -7.78 -8.18
N ARG A 14 27.62 -8.96 -8.24
CA ARG A 14 27.97 -9.64 -9.51
C ARG A 14 26.72 -10.08 -10.26
N PRO A 15 26.80 -10.25 -11.60
CA PRO A 15 25.68 -10.75 -12.39
C PRO A 15 25.17 -12.11 -11.90
N ALA A 16 23.85 -12.25 -11.86
CA ALA A 16 23.18 -13.52 -11.64
C ALA A 16 23.12 -14.33 -12.95
N GLY A 17 23.38 -15.64 -12.87
CA GLY A 17 23.16 -16.56 -13.99
C GLY A 17 21.67 -16.73 -14.31
N ILE A 18 21.36 -17.16 -15.52
CA ILE A 18 19.98 -17.33 -16.00
C ILE A 18 19.14 -18.29 -15.15
N GLY A 19 19.76 -19.32 -14.56
CA GLY A 19 19.06 -20.26 -13.68
C GLY A 19 18.46 -19.60 -12.44
N TRP A 20 19.12 -18.58 -11.87
CA TRP A 20 18.56 -17.82 -10.74
C TRP A 20 17.33 -17.00 -11.15
N TRP A 21 17.40 -16.37 -12.33
CA TRP A 21 16.26 -15.64 -12.89
C TRP A 21 15.08 -16.57 -13.18
N ALA A 22 15.35 -17.74 -13.78
CA ALA A 22 14.33 -18.76 -14.03
C ALA A 22 13.68 -19.24 -12.72
N GLY A 23 14.48 -19.49 -11.68
CA GLY A 23 13.99 -19.84 -10.34
C GLY A 23 13.10 -18.75 -9.72
N LEU A 24 13.52 -17.48 -9.80
CA LEU A 24 12.71 -16.35 -9.33
C LEU A 24 11.37 -16.26 -10.08
N VAL A 25 11.39 -16.34 -11.42
CA VAL A 25 10.17 -16.31 -12.23
C VAL A 25 9.25 -17.47 -11.86
N ALA A 26 9.80 -18.68 -11.68
CA ALA A 26 9.03 -19.84 -11.28
C ALA A 26 8.37 -19.66 -9.90
N VAL A 27 9.09 -19.11 -8.90
CA VAL A 27 8.54 -18.83 -7.57
C VAL A 27 7.43 -17.79 -7.63
N LEU A 28 7.62 -16.68 -8.34
CA LEU A 28 6.61 -15.63 -8.47
C LEU A 28 5.38 -16.13 -9.23
N ALA A 29 5.58 -16.91 -10.30
CA ALA A 29 4.50 -17.53 -11.06
C ALA A 29 3.74 -18.55 -10.19
N ALA A 30 4.43 -19.42 -9.45
CA ALA A 30 3.80 -20.37 -8.55
C ALA A 30 2.99 -19.68 -7.45
N LEU A 31 3.52 -18.62 -6.84
CA LEU A 31 2.79 -17.83 -5.83
C LEU A 31 1.52 -17.20 -6.42
N THR A 32 1.62 -16.63 -7.62
CA THR A 32 0.49 -16.01 -8.32
C THR A 32 -0.56 -17.04 -8.68
N THR A 33 -0.16 -18.13 -9.34
CA THR A 33 -1.07 -19.22 -9.75
C THR A 33 -1.71 -19.89 -8.54
N HIS A 34 -0.95 -20.17 -7.48
CA HIS A 34 -1.51 -20.71 -6.23
C HIS A 34 -2.57 -19.78 -5.66
N THR A 35 -2.32 -18.46 -5.66
CA THR A 35 -3.30 -17.47 -5.21
C THR A 35 -4.57 -17.54 -6.04
N VAL A 36 -4.46 -17.56 -7.37
CA VAL A 36 -5.62 -17.66 -8.29
C VAL A 36 -6.41 -18.95 -8.05
N LEU A 37 -5.74 -20.08 -7.80
CA LEU A 37 -6.39 -21.37 -7.64
C LEU A 37 -7.06 -21.58 -6.28
N VAL A 38 -6.49 -21.01 -5.21
CA VAL A 38 -6.95 -21.26 -3.83
C VAL A 38 -7.89 -20.17 -3.34
N THR A 39 -7.88 -18.99 -3.96
CA THR A 39 -8.76 -17.90 -3.57
C THR A 39 -10.09 -17.99 -4.33
N SER A 40 -10.92 -18.98 -3.97
CA SER A 40 -12.31 -19.07 -4.41
C SER A 40 -13.21 -18.36 -3.37
N ASP A 41 -14.08 -17.45 -3.82
CA ASP A 41 -15.06 -16.72 -2.99
C ASP A 41 -14.49 -15.72 -1.95
N GLY A 42 -13.87 -14.63 -2.41
CA GLY A 42 -13.89 -13.37 -1.64
C GLY A 42 -12.57 -12.71 -1.24
N GLY A 43 -11.41 -13.26 -1.56
CA GLY A 43 -10.12 -12.79 -0.99
C GLY A 43 -9.46 -11.55 -1.60
N MET A 44 -10.20 -10.52 -2.02
CA MET A 44 -9.60 -9.21 -2.30
C MET A 44 -9.91 -8.27 -1.14
N ASP A 45 -8.91 -7.84 -0.39
CA ASP A 45 -9.09 -6.90 0.73
C ASP A 45 -9.63 -5.54 0.27
N ASN A 46 -9.44 -5.16 -1.00
CA ASN A 46 -10.10 -3.97 -1.57
C ASN A 46 -11.44 -4.27 -2.23
N GLY A 47 -12.01 -5.47 -2.02
CA GLY A 47 -13.37 -5.78 -2.45
C GLY A 47 -14.33 -4.67 -2.05
N ILE A 48 -14.21 -4.16 -0.82
CA ILE A 48 -14.99 -3.04 -0.30
C ILE A 48 -14.91 -1.76 -1.16
N VAL A 49 -13.75 -1.48 -1.77
CA VAL A 49 -13.59 -0.29 -2.63
C VAL A 49 -14.16 -0.54 -4.03
N VAL A 50 -14.02 -1.77 -4.54
CA VAL A 50 -14.62 -2.20 -5.81
C VAL A 50 -16.15 -2.23 -5.70
N ASP A 51 -16.67 -2.74 -4.59
CA ASP A 51 -18.11 -2.80 -4.31
C ASP A 51 -18.68 -1.40 -4.09
N ALA A 52 -17.97 -0.51 -3.38
CA ALA A 52 -18.30 0.92 -3.32
C ALA A 52 -18.39 1.57 -4.72
N ALA A 53 -17.44 1.27 -5.60
CA ALA A 53 -17.50 1.76 -6.99
C ALA A 53 -18.65 1.16 -7.79
N ARG A 54 -19.04 -0.10 -7.56
CA ARG A 54 -20.24 -0.70 -8.16
C ARG A 54 -21.52 -0.03 -7.66
N THR A 55 -21.65 0.17 -6.35
CA THR A 55 -22.76 0.91 -5.75
C THR A 55 -22.90 2.30 -6.37
N TRP A 56 -21.78 3.01 -6.56
CA TRP A 56 -21.79 4.30 -7.25
C TRP A 56 -22.26 4.19 -8.71
N LEU A 57 -21.76 3.21 -9.48
CA LEU A 57 -22.16 2.99 -10.87
C LEU A 57 -23.65 2.61 -10.99
N ASP A 58 -24.21 1.96 -9.97
CA ASP A 58 -25.64 1.61 -9.87
C ASP A 58 -26.50 2.79 -9.37
N GLY A 59 -25.89 3.96 -9.11
CA GLY A 59 -26.57 5.19 -8.67
C GLY A 59 -26.76 5.33 -7.17
N GLY A 60 -26.24 4.40 -6.37
CA GLY A 60 -26.25 4.45 -4.91
C GLY A 60 -25.10 5.29 -4.33
N SER A 61 -25.21 5.65 -3.05
CA SER A 61 -24.11 6.31 -2.34
C SER A 61 -23.17 5.27 -1.71
N PRO A 62 -21.86 5.29 -2.02
CA PRO A 62 -20.89 4.42 -1.36
C PRO A 62 -20.80 4.61 0.16
N TYR A 63 -21.17 5.80 0.64
CA TYR A 63 -21.09 6.17 2.06
C TYR A 63 -22.29 5.70 2.90
N ASP A 64 -23.24 4.98 2.27
CA ASP A 64 -24.30 4.29 3.01
C ASP A 64 -23.78 3.01 3.70
N ASP A 65 -22.65 2.47 3.26
CA ASP A 65 -21.91 1.43 3.99
C ASP A 65 -21.00 2.05 5.05
N ALA A 66 -21.27 1.75 6.32
CA ALA A 66 -20.48 2.23 7.45
C ALA A 66 -19.02 1.75 7.44
N HIS A 67 -18.72 0.66 6.73
CA HIS A 67 -17.37 0.11 6.62
C HIS A 67 -16.56 0.74 5.48
N PHE A 68 -17.17 1.57 4.62
CA PHE A 68 -16.46 2.26 3.56
C PHE A 68 -15.74 3.52 4.08
N LEU A 69 -14.44 3.35 4.37
CA LEU A 69 -13.62 4.38 5.02
C LEU A 69 -12.63 5.11 4.10
N TYR A 70 -12.89 5.11 2.79
CA TYR A 70 -11.96 5.67 1.80
C TYR A 70 -12.40 7.06 1.31
N PHE A 71 -11.44 7.81 0.79
CA PHE A 71 -11.70 9.10 0.14
C PHE A 71 -12.60 8.96 -1.10
N PRO A 72 -13.35 10.01 -1.47
CA PRO A 72 -14.15 10.02 -2.70
C PRO A 72 -13.34 9.64 -3.95
N SER A 73 -12.06 10.04 -4.01
CA SER A 73 -11.17 9.68 -5.12
C SER A 73 -10.94 8.18 -5.28
N ALA A 74 -11.00 7.41 -4.19
CA ALA A 74 -10.82 5.97 -4.23
C ALA A 74 -11.98 5.27 -4.96
N VAL A 75 -13.21 5.78 -4.83
CA VAL A 75 -14.39 5.25 -5.54
C VAL A 75 -14.18 5.36 -7.05
N VAL A 76 -13.83 6.55 -7.53
CA VAL A 76 -13.60 6.79 -8.96
C VAL A 76 -12.40 5.99 -9.48
N ALA A 77 -11.34 5.88 -8.67
CA ALA A 77 -10.16 5.08 -9.03
C ALA A 77 -10.44 3.57 -9.11
N ALA A 78 -11.43 3.07 -8.37
CA ALA A 78 -11.87 1.68 -8.42
C ALA A 78 -12.83 1.38 -9.58
N ALA A 79 -13.38 2.40 -10.26
CA ALA A 79 -14.33 2.21 -11.36
C ALA A 79 -13.86 1.24 -12.46
N PRO A 80 -12.58 1.29 -12.95
CA PRO A 80 -12.11 0.33 -13.93
C PRO A 80 -12.16 -1.12 -13.41
N GLN A 81 -11.96 -1.35 -12.11
CA GLN A 81 -12.08 -2.68 -11.51
C GLN A 81 -13.55 -3.10 -11.34
N ALA A 82 -14.42 -2.16 -10.95
CA ALA A 82 -15.85 -2.41 -10.78
C ALA A 82 -16.52 -2.90 -12.07
N LEU A 83 -16.06 -2.40 -13.23
CA LEU A 83 -16.54 -2.78 -14.56
C LEU A 83 -16.08 -4.17 -15.03
N LEU A 84 -15.10 -4.79 -14.36
CA LEU A 84 -14.59 -6.09 -14.73
C LEU A 84 -15.37 -7.23 -14.03
N PRO A 85 -15.60 -8.35 -14.72
CA PRO A 85 -16.11 -9.56 -14.08
C PRO A 85 -15.18 -10.02 -12.95
N ARG A 86 -15.76 -10.61 -11.90
CA ARG A 86 -14.99 -11.07 -10.73
C ARG A 86 -13.88 -12.06 -11.11
N SER A 87 -14.18 -13.00 -12.01
CA SER A 87 -13.21 -13.97 -12.54
C SER A 87 -11.98 -13.34 -13.19
N VAL A 88 -12.12 -12.16 -13.79
CA VAL A 88 -10.98 -11.41 -14.36
C VAL A 88 -10.17 -10.79 -13.23
N LEU A 89 -10.82 -10.21 -12.22
CA LEU A 89 -10.15 -9.59 -11.08
C LEU A 89 -9.36 -10.60 -10.23
N ASP A 90 -9.88 -11.82 -10.08
CA ASP A 90 -9.24 -12.89 -9.32
C ASP A 90 -7.87 -13.28 -9.92
N VAL A 91 -7.70 -13.11 -11.24
CA VAL A 91 -6.41 -13.31 -11.93
C VAL A 91 -5.60 -12.02 -11.97
N LEU A 92 -6.24 -10.89 -12.29
CA LEU A 92 -5.56 -9.63 -12.55
C LEU A 92 -4.91 -9.06 -11.29
N MET A 93 -5.58 -9.11 -10.14
CA MET A 93 -5.07 -8.47 -8.92
C MET A 93 -3.78 -9.11 -8.39
N PRO A 94 -3.66 -10.44 -8.23
CA PRO A 94 -2.41 -11.06 -7.83
C PRO A 94 -1.25 -10.69 -8.77
N VAL A 95 -1.51 -10.65 -10.08
CA VAL A 95 -0.51 -10.26 -11.10
C VAL A 95 -0.07 -8.81 -10.89
N LEU A 96 -1.02 -7.86 -10.81
CA LEU A 96 -0.70 -6.44 -10.60
C LEU A 96 0.05 -6.21 -9.29
N VAL A 97 -0.31 -6.95 -8.23
CA VAL A 97 0.37 -6.86 -6.94
C VAL A 97 1.81 -7.34 -7.04
N VAL A 98 2.06 -8.49 -7.67
CA VAL A 98 3.43 -8.99 -7.90
C VAL A 98 4.24 -8.00 -8.74
N LEU A 99 3.66 -7.43 -9.80
CA LEU A 99 4.32 -6.43 -10.64
C LEU A 99 4.70 -5.18 -9.84
N ALA A 100 3.80 -4.68 -8.98
CA ALA A 100 4.06 -3.53 -8.14
C ALA A 100 5.12 -3.82 -7.05
N LEU A 101 5.11 -5.02 -6.45
CA LEU A 101 6.16 -5.49 -5.53
C LEU A 101 7.54 -5.54 -6.21
N VAL A 102 7.60 -6.12 -7.42
CA VAL A 102 8.83 -6.19 -8.22
C VAL A 102 9.31 -4.78 -8.58
N ALA A 103 8.40 -3.89 -9.00
CA ALA A 103 8.74 -2.51 -9.35
C ALA A 103 9.24 -1.71 -8.12
N GLY A 104 8.63 -1.90 -6.95
CA GLY A 104 9.09 -1.32 -5.68
C GLY A 104 10.50 -1.80 -5.31
N TRP A 105 10.76 -3.10 -5.46
CA TRP A 105 12.09 -3.68 -5.26
C TRP A 105 13.13 -3.10 -6.23
N VAL A 106 12.79 -3.01 -7.53
CA VAL A 106 13.65 -2.36 -8.53
C VAL A 106 13.95 -0.91 -8.15
N CYS A 107 12.95 -0.14 -7.68
CA CYS A 107 13.18 1.23 -7.23
C CYS A 107 14.14 1.31 -6.04
N ALA A 108 14.04 0.39 -5.07
CA ALA A 108 14.95 0.30 -3.95
C ALA A 108 16.39 0.01 -4.42
N LEU A 109 16.58 -0.98 -5.29
CA LEU A 109 17.90 -1.30 -5.88
C LEU A 109 18.51 -0.09 -6.58
N LEU A 110 17.73 0.60 -7.42
CA LEU A 110 18.19 1.77 -8.15
C LEU A 110 18.55 2.94 -7.23
N THR A 111 17.84 3.10 -6.11
CA THR A 111 18.15 4.14 -5.10
C THR A 111 19.53 3.92 -4.50
N HIS A 112 19.91 2.66 -4.27
CA HIS A 112 21.22 2.26 -3.77
C HIS A 112 22.26 1.99 -4.86
N ARG A 113 21.96 2.30 -6.13
CA ARG A 113 22.83 2.06 -7.31
C ARG A 113 23.27 0.60 -7.47
N VAL A 114 22.44 -0.35 -7.03
CA VAL A 114 22.67 -1.77 -7.22
C VAL A 114 22.28 -2.16 -8.66
N PRO A 115 23.14 -2.87 -9.42
CA PRO A 115 22.80 -3.33 -10.77
C PRO A 115 21.60 -4.28 -10.76
N LEU A 116 20.65 -4.08 -11.66
CA LEU A 116 19.44 -4.91 -11.73
C LEU A 116 19.71 -6.36 -12.14
N ARG A 117 20.84 -6.61 -12.82
CA ARG A 117 21.28 -7.96 -13.18
C ARG A 117 22.03 -8.68 -12.06
N SER A 118 22.20 -8.04 -10.90
CA SER A 118 23.00 -8.57 -9.79
C SER A 118 22.34 -9.77 -9.11
N ARG A 119 23.14 -10.55 -8.39
CA ARG A 119 22.65 -11.63 -7.52
C ARG A 119 21.78 -11.10 -6.39
N LEU A 120 22.08 -9.92 -5.84
CA LEU A 120 21.22 -9.27 -4.84
C LEU A 120 19.83 -9.00 -5.40
N ALA A 121 19.74 -8.54 -6.65
CA ALA A 121 18.45 -8.26 -7.27
C ALA A 121 17.55 -9.51 -7.31
N VAL A 122 18.11 -10.64 -7.71
CA VAL A 122 17.37 -11.91 -7.85
C VAL A 122 17.15 -12.58 -6.50
N LEU A 123 18.22 -12.81 -5.74
CA LEU A 123 18.18 -13.54 -4.47
C LEU A 123 17.44 -12.74 -3.40
N GLY A 124 17.55 -11.42 -3.39
CA GLY A 124 16.80 -10.56 -2.48
C GLY A 124 15.30 -10.63 -2.74
N LEU A 125 14.88 -10.55 -4.01
CA LEU A 125 13.46 -10.69 -4.35
C LEU A 125 12.94 -12.10 -4.09
N LEU A 126 13.75 -13.13 -4.37
CA LEU A 126 13.41 -14.52 -4.06
C LEU A 126 13.27 -14.72 -2.55
N ALA A 127 14.16 -14.15 -1.74
CA ALA A 127 14.07 -14.20 -0.29
C ALA A 127 12.82 -13.48 0.24
N LEU A 128 12.45 -12.34 -0.34
CA LEU A 128 11.20 -11.66 0.00
C LEU A 128 9.99 -12.52 -0.38
N ALA A 129 9.95 -13.06 -1.60
CA ALA A 129 8.81 -13.85 -2.08
C ALA A 129 8.61 -15.16 -1.30
N ALA A 130 9.71 -15.85 -0.93
CA ALA A 130 9.66 -17.14 -0.26
C ALA A 130 9.69 -17.05 1.27
N GLY A 131 10.33 -16.02 1.83
CA GLY A 131 10.65 -15.93 3.26
C GLY A 131 10.00 -14.77 4.00
N PHE A 132 9.37 -13.81 3.30
CA PHE A 132 8.73 -12.66 3.95
C PHE A 132 7.20 -12.77 3.83
N ALA A 133 6.55 -13.20 4.93
CA ALA A 133 5.11 -13.44 4.96
C ALA A 133 4.26 -12.27 4.45
N PRO A 134 4.57 -10.98 4.75
CA PRO A 134 3.81 -9.85 4.22
C PRO A 134 3.83 -9.75 2.69
N PHE A 135 4.92 -10.17 2.03
CA PHE A 135 4.98 -10.21 0.56
C PHE A 135 3.90 -11.16 0.01
N ALA A 136 3.91 -12.40 0.50
CA ALA A 136 2.97 -13.42 0.04
C ALA A 136 1.53 -13.11 0.46
N GLN A 137 1.32 -12.51 1.65
CA GLN A 137 0.00 -12.06 2.08
C GLN A 137 -0.55 -10.95 1.20
N LEU A 138 0.28 -10.00 0.78
CA LEU A 138 -0.17 -8.91 -0.08
C LEU A 138 -0.63 -9.43 -1.44
N VAL A 139 0.11 -10.38 -2.02
CA VAL A 139 -0.26 -11.08 -3.27
C VAL A 139 -1.59 -11.82 -3.09
N ARG A 140 -1.75 -12.55 -1.98
CA ARG A 140 -2.98 -13.29 -1.66
C ARG A 140 -4.21 -12.39 -1.48
N LEU A 141 -4.04 -11.26 -0.79
CA LEU A 141 -5.13 -10.35 -0.45
C LEU A 141 -5.49 -9.38 -1.58
N GLY A 142 -4.68 -9.26 -2.63
CA GLY A 142 -4.95 -8.31 -3.71
C GLY A 142 -5.03 -6.84 -3.25
N ASN A 143 -4.43 -6.46 -2.11
CA ASN A 143 -4.69 -5.21 -1.37
C ASN A 143 -4.00 -3.98 -2.00
N TRP A 144 -4.68 -2.83 -2.04
CA TRP A 144 -4.20 -1.52 -2.50
C TRP A 144 -3.10 -0.97 -1.62
N THR A 145 -2.84 -1.55 -0.45
CA THR A 145 -1.58 -1.37 0.30
C THR A 145 -0.35 -1.57 -0.61
N VAL A 146 -0.46 -2.35 -1.70
CA VAL A 146 0.60 -2.47 -2.70
C VAL A 146 0.96 -1.15 -3.39
N THR A 147 0.01 -0.20 -3.49
CA THR A 147 0.31 1.14 -4.01
C THR A 147 1.38 1.83 -3.17
N ALA A 148 1.38 1.65 -1.85
CA ALA A 148 2.39 2.18 -0.95
C ALA A 148 3.75 1.48 -1.12
N VAL A 149 3.74 0.16 -1.33
CA VAL A 149 4.94 -0.64 -1.59
C VAL A 149 5.70 -0.16 -2.82
N LEU A 150 4.99 0.30 -3.86
CA LEU A 150 5.61 0.92 -5.03
C LEU A 150 5.92 2.40 -4.80
N ALA A 151 4.96 3.17 -4.29
CA ALA A 151 5.05 4.62 -4.21
C ALA A 151 6.18 5.10 -3.30
N LEU A 152 6.42 4.46 -2.16
CA LEU A 152 7.48 4.88 -1.25
C LEU A 152 8.89 4.69 -1.84
N PRO A 153 9.31 3.50 -2.32
CA PRO A 153 10.60 3.34 -3.00
C PRO A 153 10.74 4.23 -4.23
N LEU A 154 9.67 4.42 -5.02
CA LEU A 154 9.69 5.31 -6.18
C LEU A 154 9.89 6.78 -5.76
N CYS A 155 9.21 7.22 -4.69
CA CYS A 155 9.39 8.55 -4.11
C CYS A 155 10.84 8.77 -3.69
N LEU A 156 11.44 7.82 -2.95
CA LEU A 156 12.85 7.90 -2.52
C LEU A 156 13.81 7.92 -3.71
N LEU A 157 13.54 7.10 -4.74
CA LEU A 157 14.31 7.10 -5.97
C LEU A 157 14.24 8.46 -6.70
N LEU A 158 13.06 9.05 -6.78
CA LEU A 158 12.87 10.37 -7.41
C LEU A 158 13.54 11.48 -6.59
N ALA A 159 13.37 11.46 -5.27
CA ALA A 159 13.97 12.43 -4.35
C ALA A 159 15.51 12.35 -4.39
N SER A 160 16.09 11.15 -4.41
CA SER A 160 17.54 10.96 -4.54
C SER A 160 18.12 11.47 -5.87
N ARG A 161 17.27 11.63 -6.90
CA ARG A 161 17.61 12.26 -8.18
C ARG A 161 17.19 13.73 -8.28
N GLY A 162 16.84 14.36 -7.16
CA GLY A 162 16.44 15.77 -7.09
C GLY A 162 15.03 16.07 -7.63
N ARG A 163 14.24 15.06 -8.04
CA ARG A 163 12.89 15.22 -8.61
C ARG A 163 11.81 15.29 -7.53
N TRP A 164 11.96 16.22 -6.59
CA TRP A 164 11.09 16.33 -5.41
C TRP A 164 9.62 16.56 -5.74
N VAL A 165 9.29 17.40 -6.73
CA VAL A 165 7.90 17.69 -7.12
C VAL A 165 7.19 16.41 -7.56
N VAL A 166 7.84 15.60 -8.41
CA VAL A 166 7.28 14.33 -8.88
C VAL A 166 7.21 13.30 -7.74
N ALA A 167 8.17 13.30 -6.83
CA ALA A 167 8.12 12.46 -5.64
C ALA A 167 6.89 12.81 -4.76
N GLY A 168 6.61 14.11 -4.57
CA GLY A 168 5.40 14.58 -3.87
C GLY A 168 4.12 14.15 -4.58
N ALA A 169 4.06 14.24 -5.91
CA ALA A 169 2.91 13.78 -6.70
C ALA A 169 2.67 12.26 -6.54
N VAL A 170 3.73 11.45 -6.57
CA VAL A 170 3.65 9.98 -6.38
C VAL A 170 3.04 9.64 -5.01
N ILE A 171 3.50 10.30 -3.95
CA ILE A 171 2.94 10.11 -2.61
C ILE A 171 1.49 10.61 -2.55
N GLY A 172 1.20 11.78 -3.13
CA GLY A 172 -0.16 12.34 -3.19
C GLY A 172 -1.15 11.40 -3.89
N VAL A 173 -0.76 10.78 -5.03
CA VAL A 173 -1.58 9.77 -5.71
C VAL A 173 -1.79 8.55 -4.83
N ALA A 174 -0.74 8.03 -4.17
CA ALA A 174 -0.89 6.89 -3.28
C ALA A 174 -1.85 7.20 -2.12
N VAL A 175 -1.76 8.39 -1.52
CA VAL A 175 -2.66 8.86 -0.46
C VAL A 175 -4.10 8.98 -0.96
N ALA A 176 -4.31 9.44 -2.19
CA ALA A 176 -5.64 9.55 -2.81
C ALA A 176 -6.34 8.20 -2.99
N LEU A 177 -5.56 7.12 -3.16
CA LEU A 177 -6.08 5.75 -3.27
C LEU A 177 -6.27 5.11 -1.89
N LYS A 178 -5.27 5.24 -1.01
CA LYS A 178 -5.28 4.70 0.35
C LYS A 178 -4.36 5.57 1.22
N PRO A 179 -4.86 6.24 2.29
CA PRO A 179 -4.10 7.25 3.03
C PRO A 179 -2.96 6.70 3.92
N LEU A 180 -2.46 5.48 3.66
CA LEU A 180 -1.39 4.84 4.41
C LEU A 180 -0.08 5.65 4.40
N LEU A 181 0.23 6.32 3.29
CA LEU A 181 1.45 7.13 3.16
C LEU A 181 1.27 8.60 3.56
N ALA A 182 0.14 8.98 4.17
CA ALA A 182 -0.06 10.36 4.63
C ALA A 182 1.03 10.86 5.61
N PRO A 183 1.55 10.05 6.55
CA PRO A 183 2.67 10.46 7.41
C PRO A 183 3.94 10.83 6.64
N MET A 184 4.09 10.38 5.39
CA MET A 184 5.23 10.72 4.54
C MET A 184 5.25 12.19 4.13
N ALA A 185 4.19 12.97 4.39
CA ALA A 185 4.22 14.43 4.29
C ALA A 185 5.36 15.04 5.14
N LEU A 186 5.68 14.44 6.29
CA LEU A 186 6.76 14.87 7.18
C LEU A 186 8.13 14.83 6.49
N LEU A 187 8.36 13.86 5.61
CA LEU A 187 9.59 13.79 4.81
C LEU A 187 9.79 15.09 4.01
N PHE A 188 8.75 15.57 3.34
CA PHE A 188 8.81 16.77 2.51
C PHE A 188 8.87 18.05 3.35
N LEU A 189 8.18 18.06 4.49
CA LEU A 189 8.23 19.16 5.46
C LEU A 189 9.65 19.34 6.01
N PHE A 190 10.25 18.27 6.54
CA PHE A 190 11.60 18.32 7.10
C PHE A 190 12.67 18.56 6.03
N ALA A 191 12.46 18.07 4.80
CA ALA A 191 13.31 18.40 3.67
C ALA A 191 13.09 19.83 3.12
N ARG A 192 12.15 20.61 3.69
CA ARG A 192 11.76 21.97 3.26
C ARG A 192 11.37 22.05 1.78
N ARG A 193 10.73 20.99 1.27
CA ARG A 193 10.30 20.88 -0.14
C ARG A 193 8.84 21.25 -0.29
N TRP A 194 8.53 22.54 -0.09
CA TRP A 194 7.18 23.07 -0.05
C TRP A 194 6.33 22.75 -1.29
N GLY A 195 6.89 22.84 -2.50
CA GLY A 195 6.16 22.50 -3.72
C GLY A 195 5.80 21.01 -3.82
N ALA A 196 6.67 20.12 -3.30
CA ALA A 196 6.39 18.69 -3.23
C ALA A 196 5.37 18.37 -2.12
N LEU A 197 5.53 19.00 -0.95
CA LEU A 197 4.58 18.91 0.16
C LEU A 197 3.18 19.36 -0.27
N ALA A 198 3.09 20.45 -1.05
CA ALA A 198 1.83 20.91 -1.62
C ALA A 198 1.17 19.82 -2.47
N LEU A 199 1.92 19.08 -3.29
CA LEU A 199 1.35 17.99 -4.08
C LEU A 199 0.91 16.77 -3.24
N VAL A 200 1.60 16.48 -2.13
CA VAL A 200 1.16 15.43 -1.19
C VAL A 200 -0.25 15.72 -0.65
N VAL A 201 -0.58 16.99 -0.43
CA VAL A 201 -1.88 17.42 0.12
C VAL A 201 -2.90 17.70 -0.99
N LEU A 202 -2.51 18.45 -2.02
CA LEU A 202 -3.41 18.92 -3.06
C LEU A 202 -3.89 17.80 -3.97
N VAL A 203 -3.06 16.79 -4.28
CA VAL A 203 -3.50 15.67 -5.12
C VAL A 203 -4.71 14.94 -4.53
N PRO A 204 -4.66 14.39 -3.30
CA PRO A 204 -5.81 13.70 -2.72
C PRO A 204 -7.01 14.64 -2.49
N ALA A 205 -6.77 15.90 -2.11
CA ALA A 205 -7.84 16.87 -1.89
C ALA A 205 -8.57 17.21 -3.20
N VAL A 206 -7.84 17.61 -4.25
CA VAL A 206 -8.42 17.96 -5.55
C VAL A 206 -9.06 16.75 -6.20
N SER A 207 -8.44 15.57 -6.18
CA SER A 207 -9.05 14.37 -6.73
C SER A 207 -10.35 14.00 -6.00
N SER A 208 -10.42 14.22 -4.69
CA SER A 208 -11.63 13.95 -3.91
C SER A 208 -12.73 14.96 -4.20
N VAL A 209 -12.39 16.25 -4.34
CA VAL A 209 -13.35 17.30 -4.75
C VAL A 209 -13.87 17.03 -6.16
N VAL A 210 -12.99 16.65 -7.10
CA VAL A 210 -13.40 16.28 -8.45
C VAL A 210 -14.31 15.06 -8.41
N ALA A 211 -13.97 14.02 -7.66
CA ALA A 211 -14.79 12.83 -7.49
C ALA A 211 -16.17 13.16 -6.87
N ALA A 212 -16.22 14.09 -5.92
CA ALA A 212 -17.45 14.50 -5.25
C ALA A 212 -18.52 15.04 -6.22
N PHE A 213 -18.13 15.67 -7.34
CA PHE A 213 -19.10 16.12 -8.35
C PHE A 213 -19.84 14.98 -9.05
N PHE A 214 -19.36 13.75 -8.96
CA PHE A 214 -19.97 12.59 -9.61
C PHE A 214 -20.71 11.66 -8.63
N LEU A 215 -20.59 11.87 -7.33
CA LEU A 215 -21.17 10.99 -6.31
C LEU A 215 -22.58 11.45 -5.89
N PRO A 216 -23.54 10.53 -5.69
CA PRO A 216 -24.92 10.87 -5.26
C PRO A 216 -25.02 11.54 -3.88
N ASP A 217 -24.13 11.20 -2.93
CA ASP A 217 -23.96 11.91 -1.65
C ASP A 217 -22.47 12.00 -1.29
N PRO A 218 -21.74 13.01 -1.80
CA PRO A 218 -20.33 13.18 -1.50
C PRO A 218 -20.10 13.67 -0.06
N THR A 219 -21.12 14.26 0.58
CA THR A 219 -20.99 14.77 1.95
C THR A 219 -20.98 13.66 2.99
N GLY A 220 -21.43 12.45 2.64
CA GLY A 220 -21.32 11.24 3.46
C GLY A 220 -19.91 10.99 3.99
N PHE A 221 -18.87 11.29 3.21
CA PHE A 221 -17.49 11.23 3.69
C PHE A 221 -17.26 12.13 4.91
N LEU A 222 -17.78 13.36 4.89
CA LEU A 222 -17.57 14.35 5.96
C LEU A 222 -18.51 14.14 7.14
N THR A 223 -19.74 13.67 6.90
CA THR A 223 -20.77 13.53 7.93
C THR A 223 -20.75 12.17 8.62
N ARG A 224 -20.26 11.12 7.96
CA ARG A 224 -20.25 9.74 8.47
C ARG A 224 -18.82 9.20 8.61
N THR A 225 -18.05 9.18 7.53
CA THR A 225 -16.73 8.54 7.50
C THR A 225 -15.69 9.27 8.35
N LEU A 226 -15.56 10.59 8.19
CA LEU A 226 -14.53 11.37 8.86
C LEU A 226 -14.72 11.38 10.40
N PRO A 227 -15.92 11.61 10.96
CA PRO A 227 -16.16 11.47 12.39
C PRO A 227 -15.81 10.07 12.89
N PHE A 228 -16.21 9.04 12.15
CA PHE A 228 -15.92 7.64 12.48
C PHE A 228 -14.42 7.34 12.54
N LEU A 229 -13.61 7.90 11.64
CA LEU A 229 -12.15 7.75 11.67
C LEU A 229 -11.51 8.38 12.92
N PHE A 230 -12.14 9.39 13.53
CA PHE A 230 -11.64 10.05 14.74
C PHE A 230 -12.15 9.41 16.02
N THR A 231 -13.39 8.91 16.04
CA THR A 231 -13.96 8.28 17.24
C THR A 231 -13.63 6.80 17.32
N ALA A 232 -13.42 6.11 16.19
CA ALA A 232 -13.21 4.67 16.08
C ALA A 232 -14.24 3.85 16.88
N ASP A 233 -15.45 4.39 17.07
CA ASP A 233 -16.44 3.83 17.99
C ASP A 233 -17.25 2.72 17.31
N ASP A 234 -16.55 1.65 17.00
CA ASP A 234 -17.14 0.47 16.39
C ASP A 234 -16.62 -0.81 17.05
N ALA A 235 -17.56 -1.68 17.43
CA ALA A 235 -17.24 -2.91 18.13
C ALA A 235 -16.49 -3.91 17.23
N PHE A 236 -16.73 -3.88 15.92
CA PHE A 236 -16.05 -4.74 14.95
C PHE A 236 -14.62 -4.26 14.71
N LEU A 237 -14.38 -2.97 14.50
CA LEU A 237 -13.02 -2.44 14.30
C LEU A 237 -12.13 -2.61 15.53
N ARG A 238 -12.70 -2.53 16.75
CA ARG A 238 -11.97 -2.84 17.98
C ARG A 238 -11.28 -4.21 17.91
N LEU A 239 -11.87 -5.23 17.26
CA LEU A 239 -11.26 -6.55 17.12
C LEU A 239 -9.92 -6.53 16.37
N TYR A 240 -9.75 -5.57 15.45
CA TYR A 240 -8.57 -5.43 14.61
C TYR A 240 -7.61 -4.34 15.11
N GLU A 241 -8.00 -3.60 16.16
CA GLU A 241 -7.16 -2.59 16.78
C GLU A 241 -6.01 -3.27 17.56
N ALA A 242 -4.79 -2.99 17.13
CA ALA A 242 -3.55 -3.49 17.74
C ALA A 242 -2.93 -2.48 18.73
N GLY A 243 -3.61 -1.37 19.01
CA GLY A 243 -3.14 -0.35 19.94
C GLY A 243 -3.07 -0.86 21.39
N PRO A 244 -2.15 -0.34 22.23
CA PRO A 244 -2.06 -0.74 23.64
C PRO A 244 -3.39 -0.57 24.38
N ALA A 245 -4.15 0.47 24.07
CA ALA A 245 -5.47 0.73 24.64
C ALA A 245 -6.48 -0.39 24.36
N ALA A 246 -6.43 -1.04 23.20
CA ALA A 246 -7.33 -2.14 22.83
C ALA A 246 -6.79 -3.53 23.22
N VAL A 247 -5.48 -3.73 23.19
CA VAL A 247 -4.85 -5.04 23.42
C VAL A 247 -4.64 -5.32 24.91
N LEU A 248 -4.16 -4.34 25.68
CA LEU A 248 -3.81 -4.55 27.08
C LEU A 248 -5.01 -4.95 27.96
N PRO A 249 -6.24 -4.41 27.76
CA PRO A 249 -7.40 -4.89 28.50
C PRO A 249 -7.73 -6.37 28.26
N ARG A 250 -7.47 -6.87 27.04
CA ARG A 250 -7.65 -8.31 26.73
C ARG A 250 -6.66 -9.20 27.47
N LEU A 251 -5.55 -8.62 27.94
CA LEU A 251 -4.53 -9.28 28.76
C LEU A 251 -4.74 -9.05 30.27
N GLY A 252 -5.86 -8.44 30.67
CA GLY A 252 -6.21 -8.19 32.07
C GLY A 252 -5.67 -6.87 32.65
N VAL A 253 -5.10 -5.99 31.83
CA VAL A 253 -4.66 -4.66 32.29
C VAL A 253 -5.88 -3.75 32.48
N PRO A 254 -6.01 -3.02 33.60
CA PRO A 254 -7.10 -2.06 33.78
C PRO A 254 -7.15 -1.03 32.65
N GLU A 255 -8.35 -0.73 32.16
CA GLU A 255 -8.56 0.13 30.99
C GLU A 255 -7.90 1.51 31.13
N ALA A 256 -8.02 2.15 32.30
CA ALA A 256 -7.37 3.44 32.57
C ALA A 256 -5.84 3.38 32.45
N LEU A 257 -5.21 2.27 32.85
CA LEU A 257 -3.77 2.06 32.71
C LEU A 257 -3.39 1.79 31.26
N ALA A 258 -4.19 0.99 30.54
CA ALA A 258 -3.99 0.74 29.11
C ALA A 258 -4.07 2.02 28.28
N GLN A 259 -5.05 2.89 28.58
CA GLN A 259 -5.20 4.21 27.95
C GLN A 259 -4.03 5.14 28.28
N ALA A 260 -3.60 5.19 29.54
CA ALA A 260 -2.44 5.99 29.95
C ALA A 260 -1.15 5.53 29.24
N LEU A 261 -0.92 4.23 29.14
CA LEU A 261 0.22 3.67 28.42
C LEU A 261 0.15 3.96 26.91
N ALA A 262 -1.04 3.89 26.32
CA ALA A 262 -1.24 4.27 24.92
C ALA A 262 -0.94 5.77 24.70
N ALA A 263 -1.38 6.65 25.60
CA ALA A 263 -1.11 8.08 25.52
C ALA A 263 0.39 8.40 25.67
N VAL A 264 1.08 7.73 26.60
CA VAL A 264 2.54 7.87 26.76
C VAL A 264 3.27 7.37 25.51
N ALA A 265 2.88 6.22 24.97
CA ALA A 265 3.48 5.68 23.75
C ALA A 265 3.24 6.57 22.52
N ALA A 266 2.09 7.23 22.43
CA ALA A 266 1.80 8.18 21.36
C ALA A 266 2.58 9.50 21.47
N ALA A 267 3.06 9.85 22.67
CA ALA A 267 3.82 11.07 22.93
C ALA A 267 5.35 10.90 22.88
N ALA A 268 5.84 9.66 22.78
CA ALA A 268 7.27 9.30 22.72
C ALA A 268 7.78 9.19 21.28
#